data_AF-A0A379S156-F1
#
_entry.id   AF-A0A379S156-F1
#
_cell.length_a   1.000
_cell.length_b   1.000
_cell.length_c   1.000
_cell.angle_alpha   90.00
_cell.angle_beta   90.00
_cell.angle_gamma   90.00
#
_symmetry.space_group_name_H-M   'P 1'
#
loop_
_entity.id
_entity.type
_entity.pdbx_description
1 polymer ?
#
loop_
_entity_poly.entity_id
_entity_poly.type
_entity_poly.pdbx_seq_one_letter_code
_entity_poly.pdbx_strand_id
1 'polypeptide(L)' 'MKEITVTEPAFVTRFSCSGSACRDHCCKGWRIALDKATVKKYLSSKDIAIRTIAKDNIILVKKDVSDWGGD' A
#
# COMPACT_ATOMS: atom_id res chain seq x y z
N MET A 1 1.41 33.90 -11.92
CA MET A 1 1.28 32.66 -11.12
C MET A 1 -0.20 32.48 -10.81
N LYS A 2 -0.80 31.32 -11.11
CA LYS A 2 -2.19 31.05 -10.73
C LYS A 2 -2.22 30.62 -9.28
N GLU A 3 -3.03 31.30 -8.48
CA GLU A 3 -3.34 30.88 -7.11
C GLU A 3 -4.23 29.63 -7.18
N ILE A 4 -3.85 28.60 -6.43
CA ILE A 4 -4.65 27.39 -6.25
C ILE A 4 -5.25 27.46 -4.86
N THR A 5 -6.56 27.68 -4.77
CA THR A 5 -7.32 27.57 -3.52
C THR A 5 -7.70 26.11 -3.30
N VAL A 6 -7.08 25.47 -2.32
CA VAL A 6 -7.42 24.11 -1.88
C VAL A 6 -8.58 24.19 -0.91
N THR A 7 -9.72 23.61 -1.28
CA THR A 7 -10.88 23.46 -0.38
C THR A 7 -10.89 22.02 0.11
N GLU A 8 -10.60 21.80 1.39
CA GLU A 8 -10.62 20.47 2.01
C GLU A 8 -11.45 20.45 3.30
N PRO A 9 -12.05 19.29 3.66
CA PRO A 9 -12.71 19.14 4.95
C PRO A 9 -11.75 19.36 6.12
N ALA A 10 -12.24 19.97 7.20
CA ALA A 10 -11.43 20.28 8.39
C ALA A 10 -10.74 19.06 9.03
N PHE A 11 -11.28 17.86 8.82
CA PHE A 11 -10.70 16.62 9.35
C PHE A 11 -9.43 16.17 8.62
N VAL A 12 -9.17 16.65 7.40
CA VAL A 12 -8.00 16.22 6.61
C VAL A 12 -6.70 16.57 7.32
N THR A 13 -6.59 17.78 7.86
CA THR A 13 -5.43 18.21 8.67
C THR A 13 -5.22 17.40 9.94
N ARG A 14 -6.25 16.67 10.40
CA ARG A 14 -6.21 15.84 11.62
C ARG A 14 -6.20 14.34 11.32
N PHE A 15 -6.19 13.98 10.04
CA PHE A 15 -6.22 12.58 9.64
C PHE A 15 -4.92 11.89 10.07
N SER A 16 -5.06 10.73 10.72
CA SER A 16 -3.96 9.86 11.08
C SER A 16 -4.37 8.40 10.90
N CYS A 17 -3.52 7.61 10.26
CA CYS A 17 -3.76 6.19 10.07
C CYS A 17 -3.55 5.46 11.40
N SER A 18 -4.61 4.88 11.96
CA SER A 18 -4.55 4.04 13.17
C SER A 18 -4.35 2.55 12.88
N GLY A 19 -4.04 2.19 11.62
CA GLY A 19 -3.79 0.81 11.20
C GLY A 19 -4.99 -0.11 11.46
N SER A 20 -4.77 -1.17 12.26
CA SER A 20 -5.78 -2.18 12.56
C SER A 20 -6.97 -1.64 13.36
N ALA A 21 -6.80 -0.54 14.10
CA ALA A 21 -7.86 0.12 14.86
C ALA A 21 -8.73 1.06 14.01
N CYS A 22 -8.51 1.13 12.69
CA CYS A 22 -9.27 2.00 11.79
C CYS A 22 -10.76 1.58 11.71
N ARG A 23 -11.65 2.46 12.16
CA ARG A 23 -13.10 2.24 12.21
C ARG A 23 -13.73 2.11 10.83
N ASP A 24 -13.27 2.90 9.87
CA ASP A 24 -13.97 3.09 8.59
C ASP A 24 -13.41 2.24 7.45
N HIS A 25 -12.42 1.37 7.72
CA HIS A 25 -11.85 0.39 6.79
C HIS A 25 -11.47 0.94 5.39
N CYS A 26 -11.35 2.26 5.24
CA CYS A 26 -11.13 2.92 3.96
C CYS A 26 -9.82 2.50 3.27
N CYS A 27 -8.85 2.02 4.06
CA CYS A 27 -7.57 1.48 3.59
C CYS A 27 -7.52 -0.05 3.46
N LYS A 28 -8.49 -0.81 4.00
CA LYS A 28 -8.48 -2.28 4.00
C LYS A 28 -8.50 -2.91 2.60
N GLY A 29 -8.93 -2.16 1.59
CA GLY A 29 -9.00 -2.61 0.20
C GLY A 29 -7.81 -2.20 -0.68
N TRP A 30 -6.87 -1.41 -0.16
CA TRP A 30 -5.80 -0.88 -0.99
C TRP A 30 -4.73 -1.95 -1.21
N ARG A 31 -4.48 -2.29 -2.49
CA ARG A 31 -3.30 -3.06 -2.86
C ARG A 31 -2.10 -2.12 -2.89
N ILE A 32 -1.15 -2.37 -2.00
CA ILE A 32 0.12 -1.63 -1.98
C ILE A 32 1.09 -2.38 -2.88
N ALA A 33 1.53 -1.74 -3.96
CA ALA A 33 2.56 -2.29 -4.83
C ALA A 33 3.91 -2.23 -4.10
N LEU A 34 4.63 -3.36 -4.07
CA LEU A 34 5.98 -3.45 -3.52
C LEU A 34 6.95 -3.75 -4.65
N ASP A 35 8.09 -3.07 -4.65
CA ASP A 35 9.18 -3.40 -5.56
C ASP A 35 9.85 -4.73 -5.15
N LYS A 36 10.62 -5.30 -6.09
CA LYS A 36 11.28 -6.61 -5.90
C LYS A 36 12.29 -6.62 -4.73
N ALA A 37 13.01 -5.52 -4.51
CA ALA A 37 14.01 -5.44 -3.44
C ALA A 37 13.33 -5.39 -2.07
N THR A 38 12.25 -4.62 -1.97
CA THR A 38 11.41 -4.51 -0.77
C THR A 38 10.76 -5.84 -0.42
N VAL A 39 10.20 -6.55 -1.40
CA VAL A 39 9.66 -7.90 -1.19
C VAL A 39 10.73 -8.86 -0.66
N LYS A 40 11.92 -8.87 -1.29
CA LYS A 40 13.03 -9.74 -0.85
C LYS A 40 13.43 -9.43 0.60
N LYS A 41 13.53 -8.15 0.96
CA LYS A 41 13.87 -7.70 2.31
C LYS A 41 12.90 -8.22 3.36
N TYR A 42 11.59 -8.15 3.09
CA TYR A 42 10.57 -8.64 4.02
C TYR A 42 10.59 -10.16 4.15
N LEU A 43 10.69 -10.88 3.03
CA LEU A 43 10.74 -12.34 3.03
C LEU A 43 12.02 -12.91 3.67
N SER A 44 13.13 -12.16 3.67
CA SER A 44 14.39 -12.55 4.30
C SER A 44 14.64 -11.84 5.65
N SER A 45 13.63 -11.21 6.24
CA SER A 45 13.79 -10.52 7.53
C SER A 45 14.28 -11.50 8.60
N LYS A 46 15.19 -11.05 9.47
CA LYS A 46 15.63 -11.84 10.64
C LYS A 46 14.50 -11.97 11.67
N ASP A 47 13.66 -10.95 11.76
CA ASP A 47 12.46 -10.95 12.58
C ASP A 47 11.45 -11.96 12.02
N ILE A 48 11.06 -12.91 12.87
CA ILE A 48 10.16 -14.01 12.51
C ILE A 48 8.75 -13.48 12.21
N ALA A 49 8.25 -12.52 12.99
CA ALA A 49 6.90 -11.99 12.81
C ALA A 49 6.78 -11.27 11.47
N ILE A 50 7.76 -10.43 11.13
CA ILE A 50 7.80 -9.76 9.82
C ILE A 50 7.85 -10.78 8.70
N ARG A 51 8.73 -11.77 8.81
CA ARG A 51 8.92 -12.79 7.77
C ARG A 51 7.66 -13.63 7.56
N THR A 52 6.94 -13.98 8.62
CA THR A 52 5.68 -14.73 8.56
C THR A 52 4.59 -13.90 7.90
N ILE A 53 4.35 -12.67 8.38
CA ILE A 53 3.35 -11.77 7.79
C ILE A 53 3.61 -11.55 6.30
N ALA A 54 4.88 -11.34 5.92
CA ALA A 54 5.27 -11.14 4.53
C ALA A 54 4.98 -12.36 3.65
N LYS A 55 5.29 -13.57 4.13
CA LYS A 55 5.00 -14.81 3.40
C LYS A 55 3.51 -15.02 3.18
N ASP A 56 2.70 -14.69 4.17
CA ASP A 56 1.26 -14.94 4.14
C ASP A 56 0.50 -13.91 3.30
N ASN A 57 1.01 -12.67 3.18
CA ASN A 57 0.25 -11.54 2.61
C ASN A 57 0.83 -10.96 1.31
N ILE A 58 2.10 -11.22 0.96
CA ILE A 58 2.68 -10.69 -0.30
C ILE A 58 2.31 -11.62 -1.46
N ILE A 59 1.60 -11.08 -2.45
CA ILE A 59 1.28 -11.77 -3.70
C ILE A 59 2.31 -11.38 -4.76
N LEU A 60 3.06 -12.37 -5.27
CA LEU A 60 4.01 -12.15 -6.36
C LEU A 60 3.27 -12.13 -7.70
N VAL A 61 3.17 -10.93 -8.29
CA VAL A 61 2.62 -10.76 -9.64
C VAL A 61 3.77 -10.90 -10.63
N LYS A 62 3.66 -11.84 -11.58
CA LYS A 62 4.58 -11.87 -12.72
C LYS A 62 4.14 -10.79 -13.70
N LYS A 63 5.08 -10.00 -14.22
CA LYS A 63 4.81 -9.12 -15.36
C LYS A 63 4.49 -10.03 -16.54
N ASP A 64 3.22 -10.15 -16.88
CA ASP A 64 2.82 -10.70 -18.17
C ASP A 64 3.10 -9.64 -19.24
N VAL A 65 3.66 -10.05 -20.36
CA VAL A 65 4.06 -9.14 -21.46
C VAL A 65 2.84 -8.65 -22.26
N SER A 66 1.64 -9.17 -21.95
CA SER A 66 0.40 -8.93 -22.69
C SER A 66 -0.40 -7.68 -22.26
N ASP A 67 0.01 -6.93 -21.23
CA ASP A 67 -0.75 -5.78 -20.70
C ASP A 67 -0.44 -4.44 -21.39
N TRP A 68 -0.33 -4.45 -22.72
CA TRP A 68 -0.27 -3.23 -23.54
C TRP A 68 -1.46 -3.21 -24.50
N GLY A 69 -2.47 -2.42 -24.15
CA GLY A 69 -3.57 -2.02 -25.04
C GLY A 69 -4.60 -3.10 -25.32
N GLY A 70 -5.73 -3.02 -24.63
CA GLY A 70 -6.95 -3.76 -24.96
C GLY A 70 -8.17 -2.87 -24.73
N ASP A 71 -8.69 -2.37 -25.85
CA ASP A 71 -9.98 -1.70 -26.14
C ASP A 71 -10.45 -0.49 -25.31
#